data_AF-A0A1R0GPE3-F1
#
_entry.id   AF-A0A1R0GPE3-F1
#
_cell.length_a   1.000
_cell.length_b   1.000
_cell.length_c   1.000
_cell.angle_alpha   90.00
_cell.angle_beta   90.00
_cell.angle_gamma   90.00
#
_symmetry.space_group_name_H-M   'P 1'
#
loop_
_entity.id
_entity.type
_entity.pdbx_description
1 polymer ?
#
loop_
_entity_poly.entity_id
_entity_poly.type
_entity_poly.pdbx_seq_one_letter_code
_entity_poly.pdbx_strand_id
1 'polypeptide(L)'
;MPKKLFIGASVAIDLKAEIENAKNKSLEKKKDPKPSVKRNRGVDERNRLDIQYSALKIPKTTSASKQQLEKKSKIYEQLVNSSLPNPSQDKEIAALLAESSIDFETKKLEALLENYDSSTSEEFEEPDPWVEYDDEFGRSRMARKSEIETMKSDSLKESNELLSKDMQVELERRNWEAEALSEITNSSSHYDDKLDLRNKGVGFYRFSQDEETRKRQQENLDKLRAEVF
;
A
#
# COMPACT_ATOMS: atom_id res chain seq x y z
N MET A 1 53.66 -44.71 11.71
CA MET A 1 52.69 -45.13 12.74
C MET A 1 51.86 -43.90 13.12
N PRO A 2 50.54 -43.84 12.80
CA PRO A 2 49.70 -42.73 13.25
C PRO A 2 49.51 -42.80 14.77
N LYS A 3 49.80 -41.70 15.46
CA LYS A 3 49.60 -41.57 16.91
C LYS A 3 48.09 -41.53 17.18
N LYS A 4 47.55 -42.55 17.89
CA LYS A 4 46.18 -42.50 18.40
C LYS A 4 46.11 -41.41 19.47
N LEU A 5 45.38 -40.34 19.19
CA LEU A 5 45.06 -39.31 20.18
C LEU A 5 44.00 -39.86 21.12
N PHE A 6 44.34 -40.00 22.40
CA PHE A 6 43.41 -40.42 23.43
C PHE A 6 42.67 -39.16 23.91
N ILE A 7 41.49 -38.93 23.36
CA ILE A 7 40.63 -37.81 23.75
C ILE A 7 39.94 -38.22 25.06
N GLY A 8 40.14 -37.43 26.11
CA GLY A 8 39.50 -37.66 27.40
C GLY A 8 37.98 -37.59 27.28
N ALA A 9 37.28 -38.43 28.04
CA ALA A 9 35.81 -38.51 28.01
C ALA A 9 35.13 -37.15 28.29
N SER A 10 35.73 -36.29 29.10
CA SER A 10 35.25 -34.92 29.35
C SER A 10 35.24 -34.06 28.09
N VAL A 11 36.34 -34.05 27.34
CA VAL A 11 36.47 -33.28 26.08
C VAL A 11 35.47 -33.77 25.03
N ALA A 12 35.19 -35.08 24.99
CA ALA A 12 34.18 -35.64 24.10
C ALA A 12 32.75 -35.22 24.48
N ILE A 13 32.46 -35.08 25.77
CA ILE A 13 31.16 -34.61 26.28
C ILE A 13 30.97 -33.13 25.96
N ASP A 14 31.99 -32.31 26.18
CA ASP A 14 31.95 -30.87 25.89
C ASP A 14 31.76 -30.61 24.39
N LEU A 15 32.50 -31.31 23.54
CA LEU A 15 32.34 -31.23 22.08
C LEU A 15 30.94 -31.67 21.64
N LYS A 16 30.36 -32.69 22.28
CA LYS A 16 29.01 -33.15 21.95
C LYS A 16 27.96 -32.11 22.34
N ALA A 17 28.09 -31.50 23.51
CA ALA A 17 27.20 -30.43 23.96
C ALA A 17 27.30 -29.20 23.06
N GLU A 18 28.51 -28.84 22.60
CA GLU A 18 28.72 -27.72 21.69
C GLU A 18 28.11 -27.98 20.30
N ILE A 19 28.21 -29.21 19.78
CA ILE A 19 27.57 -29.62 18.53
C ILE A 19 26.03 -29.59 18.65
N GLU A 20 25.46 -30.01 19.78
CA GLU A 20 24.01 -29.93 20.00
C GLU A 20 23.52 -28.49 20.11
N ASN A 21 24.26 -27.62 20.78
CA ASN A 21 23.96 -26.19 20.84
C ASN A 21 24.05 -25.53 19.45
N ALA A 22 25.04 -25.89 18.62
CA ALA A 22 25.15 -25.40 17.25
C ALA A 22 23.99 -25.89 16.36
N LYS A 23 23.50 -27.12 16.58
CA LYS A 23 22.31 -27.64 15.89
C LYS A 23 21.05 -26.89 16.31
N ASN A 24 20.84 -26.67 17.60
CA ASN A 24 19.67 -25.94 18.09
C ASN A 24 19.68 -24.48 17.60
N LYS A 25 20.85 -23.84 17.58
CA LYS A 25 21.03 -22.47 17.05
C LYS A 25 20.81 -22.35 15.54
N SER A 26 21.03 -23.42 14.76
CA SER A 26 20.73 -23.44 13.32
C SER A 26 19.28 -23.79 13.01
N LEU A 27 18.57 -24.46 13.93
CA LEU A 27 17.12 -24.70 13.86
C LEU A 27 16.31 -23.44 14.22
N GLU A 28 16.84 -22.57 15.07
CA GLU A 28 16.33 -21.21 15.28
C GLU A 28 16.67 -20.29 14.09
N LYS A 29 16.08 -20.57 12.92
CA LYS A 29 16.06 -19.58 11.84
C LYS A 29 15.30 -18.35 12.35
N LYS A 30 16.02 -17.24 12.56
CA LYS A 30 15.42 -15.92 12.72
C LYS A 30 14.52 -15.70 11.50
N LYS A 31 13.20 -15.70 11.71
CA LYS A 31 12.27 -15.27 10.67
C LYS A 31 12.55 -13.78 10.49
N ASP A 32 13.01 -13.40 9.30
CA ASP A 32 13.12 -11.99 8.97
C ASP A 32 11.77 -11.32 9.25
N PRO A 33 11.75 -10.15 9.94
CA PRO A 33 10.52 -9.44 10.17
C PRO A 33 9.90 -9.16 8.80
N LYS A 34 8.72 -9.73 8.54
CA LYS A 34 8.01 -9.47 7.30
C LYS A 34 7.87 -7.95 7.16
N PRO A 35 8.13 -7.39 5.96
CA PRO A 35 7.93 -5.96 5.75
C PRO A 35 6.53 -5.60 6.22
N SER A 36 6.45 -4.63 7.13
CA SER A 36 5.19 -4.11 7.63
C SER A 36 4.47 -3.43 6.48
N VAL A 37 3.71 -4.20 5.70
CA VAL A 37 2.72 -3.65 4.78
C VAL A 37 1.76 -2.87 5.66
N LYS A 38 1.79 -1.54 5.57
CA LYS A 38 0.85 -0.66 6.28
C LYS A 38 -0.55 -1.18 6.02
N ARG A 39 -1.19 -1.78 7.03
CA ARG A 39 -2.57 -2.27 6.93
C ARG A 39 -3.48 -1.05 6.86
N ASN A 40 -4.52 -1.10 6.05
CA ASN A 40 -5.51 -0.03 6.03
C ASN A 40 -6.13 0.12 7.43
N ARG A 41 -6.38 1.36 7.87
CA ARG A 41 -7.06 1.64 9.15
C ARG A 41 -8.40 0.91 9.19
N GLY A 42 -8.73 0.32 10.35
CA GLY A 42 -9.98 -0.42 10.56
C GLY A 42 -10.12 -1.74 9.79
N VAL A 43 -9.04 -2.32 9.25
CA VAL A 43 -9.10 -3.66 8.61
C VAL A 43 -9.44 -4.76 9.61
N ASP A 44 -8.88 -4.69 10.82
CA ASP A 44 -9.08 -5.74 11.82
C ASP A 44 -10.49 -5.73 12.39
N GLU A 45 -11.08 -4.54 12.55
CA GLU A 45 -12.48 -4.37 12.96
C GLU A 45 -13.45 -4.89 11.90
N ARG A 46 -13.23 -4.54 10.62
CA ARG A 46 -14.03 -5.07 9.49
C ARG A 46 -13.94 -6.58 9.41
N ASN A 47 -12.73 -7.14 9.49
CA ASN A 47 -12.54 -8.59 9.51
C ASN A 47 -13.28 -9.25 10.69
N ARG A 48 -13.26 -8.63 11.87
CA ARG A 48 -13.99 -9.14 13.05
C ARG A 48 -15.49 -9.16 12.80
N LEU A 49 -16.05 -8.09 12.23
CA LEU A 49 -17.47 -8.00 11.91
C LEU A 49 -17.87 -9.00 10.83
N ASP A 50 -17.06 -9.18 9.79
CA ASP A 50 -17.30 -10.18 8.72
C ASP A 50 -17.30 -11.62 9.28
N ILE A 51 -16.38 -11.91 10.21
CA ILE A 51 -16.36 -13.21 10.92
C ILE A 51 -17.62 -13.39 11.76
N GLN A 52 -18.08 -12.35 12.48
CA GLN A 52 -19.31 -12.41 13.26
C GLN A 52 -20.55 -12.59 12.37
N TYR A 53 -20.63 -11.86 11.26
CA TYR A 53 -21.72 -11.94 10.29
C TYR A 53 -21.78 -13.30 9.61
N SER A 54 -20.63 -13.85 9.21
CA SER A 54 -20.56 -15.20 8.64
C SER A 54 -20.88 -16.30 9.66
N ALA A 55 -20.61 -16.08 10.95
CA ALA A 55 -20.97 -16.99 12.03
C ALA A 55 -22.48 -17.00 12.33
N LEU A 56 -23.18 -15.88 12.08
CA LEU A 56 -24.64 -15.81 12.13
C LEU A 56 -25.21 -16.66 10.99
N LYS A 57 -25.61 -17.90 11.30
CA LYS A 57 -26.24 -18.84 10.36
C LYS A 57 -27.65 -18.39 9.98
N ILE A 58 -27.77 -17.29 9.24
CA ILE A 58 -29.05 -16.77 8.76
C ILE A 58 -29.64 -17.81 7.80
N PRO A 59 -30.85 -18.33 8.07
CA PRO A 59 -31.45 -19.33 7.20
C PRO A 59 -31.76 -18.71 5.83
N LYS A 60 -31.31 -19.35 4.75
CA LYS A 60 -31.59 -18.94 3.36
C LYS A 60 -33.00 -19.36 2.94
N THR A 61 -34.00 -19.04 3.73
CA THR A 61 -35.41 -19.35 3.47
C THR A 61 -36.15 -18.09 3.01
N THR A 62 -37.16 -18.26 2.16
CA THR A 62 -37.97 -17.13 1.66
C THR A 62 -38.62 -16.33 2.80
N SER A 63 -39.00 -17.01 3.89
CA SER A 63 -39.57 -16.35 5.08
C SER A 63 -38.57 -15.42 5.77
N ALA A 64 -37.32 -15.86 5.95
CA ALA A 64 -36.27 -15.03 6.53
C ALA A 64 -35.92 -13.85 5.62
N SER A 65 -35.85 -14.06 4.30
CA SER A 65 -35.66 -12.98 3.33
C SER A 65 -36.79 -11.96 3.37
N LYS A 66 -38.05 -12.41 3.50
CA LYS A 66 -39.22 -11.54 3.60
C LYS A 66 -39.16 -10.68 4.87
N GLN A 67 -38.86 -11.28 6.03
CA GLN A 67 -38.70 -10.54 7.28
C GLN A 67 -37.59 -9.49 7.20
N GLN A 68 -36.44 -9.85 6.60
CA GLN A 68 -35.34 -8.90 6.43
C GLN A 68 -35.74 -7.73 5.49
N LEU A 69 -36.52 -8.02 4.45
CA LEU A 69 -37.01 -7.01 3.51
C LEU A 69 -38.02 -6.07 4.18
N GLU A 70 -38.93 -6.59 5.01
CA GLU A 70 -39.85 -5.79 5.83
C GLU A 70 -39.12 -4.89 6.83
N LYS A 71 -38.03 -5.38 7.46
CA LYS A 71 -37.19 -4.54 8.34
C LYS A 71 -36.52 -3.41 7.55
N LYS A 72 -35.99 -3.71 6.37
CA LYS A 72 -35.37 -2.71 5.48
C LYS A 72 -36.38 -1.69 4.98
N SER A 73 -37.57 -2.10 4.56
CA SER A 73 -38.59 -1.18 4.05
C SER A 73 -39.00 -0.16 5.11
N LYS A 74 -39.18 -0.58 6.38
CA LYS A 74 -39.45 0.32 7.51
C LYS A 74 -38.34 1.35 7.72
N ILE A 75 -37.08 0.93 7.65
CA ILE A 75 -35.91 1.83 7.77
C ILE A 75 -35.94 2.87 6.65
N TYR A 76 -36.17 2.45 5.40
CA TYR A 76 -36.24 3.36 4.27
C TYR A 76 -37.42 4.33 4.37
N GLU A 77 -38.60 3.88 4.79
CA GLU A 77 -39.75 4.75 5.04
C GLU A 77 -39.44 5.80 6.10
N GLN A 78 -38.74 5.43 7.18
CA GLN A 78 -38.33 6.37 8.23
C GLN A 78 -37.32 7.40 7.73
N LEU A 79 -36.31 6.97 6.95
CA LEU A 79 -35.32 7.84 6.33
C LEU A 79 -35.94 8.83 5.35
N VAL A 80 -36.82 8.34 4.46
CA VAL A 80 -37.54 9.17 3.49
C VAL A 80 -38.42 10.20 4.20
N ASN A 81 -39.07 9.81 5.29
CA ASN A 81 -39.91 10.70 6.06
C ASN A 81 -39.13 11.57 7.08
N SER A 82 -37.79 11.45 7.14
CA SER A 82 -36.91 12.09 8.14
C SER A 82 -37.39 11.93 9.59
N SER A 83 -38.15 10.87 9.87
CA SER A 83 -38.79 10.67 11.17
C SER A 83 -37.81 9.97 12.10
N LEU A 84 -37.42 10.65 13.17
CA LEU A 84 -36.56 10.05 14.18
C LEU A 84 -37.28 8.86 14.83
N PRO A 85 -36.70 7.65 14.81
CA PRO A 85 -37.33 6.49 15.41
C PRO A 85 -37.45 6.72 16.91
N ASN A 86 -38.63 6.45 17.46
CA ASN A 86 -38.88 6.60 18.89
C ASN A 86 -38.13 5.46 19.63
N PRO A 87 -37.08 5.76 20.42
CA PRO A 87 -36.12 4.75 20.91
C PRO A 87 -36.74 3.70 21.84
N SER A 88 -37.94 3.98 22.37
CA SER A 88 -38.68 3.07 23.26
C SER A 88 -39.45 1.97 22.53
N GLN A 89 -39.87 2.17 21.28
CA GLN A 89 -40.69 1.18 20.55
C GLN A 89 -39.87 0.32 19.61
N ASP A 90 -38.88 0.91 18.92
CA ASP A 90 -38.18 0.24 17.84
C ASP A 90 -36.66 0.26 18.05
N LYS A 91 -36.20 -0.26 19.19
CA LYS A 91 -34.77 -0.30 19.56
C LYS A 91 -33.90 -1.00 18.51
N GLU A 92 -34.39 -2.09 17.90
CA GLU A 92 -33.68 -2.77 16.81
C GLU A 92 -33.55 -1.90 15.56
N ILE A 93 -34.58 -1.13 15.23
CA ILE A 93 -34.60 -0.26 14.05
C ILE A 93 -33.71 0.94 14.28
N ALA A 94 -33.74 1.54 15.48
CA ALA A 94 -32.86 2.63 15.87
C ALA A 94 -31.37 2.20 15.87
N ALA A 95 -31.07 0.99 16.34
CA ALA A 95 -29.71 0.45 16.30
C ALA A 95 -29.23 0.21 14.86
N LEU A 96 -30.08 -0.39 14.00
CA LEU A 96 -29.78 -0.57 12.58
C LEU A 96 -29.67 0.76 11.82
N LEU A 97 -30.48 1.76 12.17
CA LEU A 97 -30.41 3.10 11.58
C LEU A 97 -29.09 3.77 11.95
N ALA A 98 -28.69 3.72 13.22
CA ALA A 98 -27.40 4.26 13.67
C ALA A 98 -26.20 3.53 13.03
N GLU A 99 -26.30 2.21 12.82
CA GLU A 99 -25.24 1.42 12.21
C GLU A 99 -25.17 1.58 10.68
N SER A 100 -26.31 1.77 10.01
CA SER A 100 -26.38 1.90 8.54
C SER A 100 -26.35 3.33 8.02
N SER A 101 -26.67 4.32 8.86
CA SER A 101 -26.65 5.72 8.46
C SER A 101 -25.23 6.25 8.55
N ILE A 102 -24.58 6.39 7.40
CA ILE A 102 -23.32 7.12 7.28
C ILE A 102 -23.68 8.60 7.36
N ASP A 103 -23.55 9.19 8.54
CA ASP A 103 -23.68 10.63 8.69
C ASP A 103 -22.37 11.28 8.21
N PHE A 104 -22.38 11.76 6.96
CA PHE A 104 -21.19 12.29 6.30
C PHE A 104 -20.67 13.55 6.98
N GLU A 105 -21.54 14.34 7.62
CA GLU A 105 -21.14 15.57 8.29
C GLU A 105 -20.39 15.29 9.58
N THR A 106 -20.93 14.42 10.43
CA THR A 106 -20.26 14.03 11.67
C THR A 106 -18.99 13.25 11.42
N LYS A 107 -18.98 12.34 10.43
CA LYS A 107 -17.77 11.60 10.04
C LYS A 107 -16.68 12.52 9.45
N LYS A 108 -17.07 13.55 8.68
CA LYS A 108 -16.12 14.56 8.19
C LYS A 108 -15.58 15.42 9.32
N LEU A 109 -16.41 15.77 10.30
CA LEU A 109 -16.01 16.54 11.47
C LEU A 109 -15.09 15.74 12.40
N GLU A 110 -15.38 14.45 12.62
CA GLU A 110 -14.54 13.54 13.40
C GLU A 110 -13.16 13.34 12.75
N ALA A 111 -13.11 13.17 11.42
CA ALA A 111 -11.84 13.08 10.68
C ALA A 111 -11.00 14.37 10.76
N LEU A 112 -11.65 15.54 10.76
CA LEU A 112 -10.97 16.82 10.98
C LEU A 112 -10.44 16.94 12.42
N LEU A 113 -11.20 16.48 13.41
CA LEU A 113 -10.83 16.52 14.82
C LEU A 113 -9.65 15.58 15.13
N GLU A 114 -9.65 14.35 14.59
CA GLU A 114 -8.53 13.41 14.72
C GLU A 114 -7.24 13.94 14.08
N ASN A 115 -7.34 14.62 12.93
CA ASN A 115 -6.18 15.23 12.28
C ASN A 115 -5.63 16.44 13.05
N TYR A 116 -6.50 17.17 13.75
CA TYR A 116 -6.10 18.31 14.57
C TYR A 116 -5.37 17.88 15.86
N ASP A 117 -5.85 16.81 16.50
CA ASP A 117 -5.21 16.23 17.69
C ASP A 117 -3.83 15.61 17.36
N SER A 118 -3.70 15.00 16.16
CA SER A 118 -2.40 14.50 15.67
C SER A 118 -1.40 15.59 15.30
N SER A 119 -1.82 16.85 15.17
CA SER A 119 -0.93 18.01 14.92
C SER A 119 -0.61 18.78 16.21
N THR A 120 -1.19 18.39 17.36
CA THR A 120 -0.97 19.00 18.68
C THR A 120 -0.05 18.15 19.57
N SER A 121 0.77 17.28 18.96
CA SER A 121 2.01 16.87 19.61
C SER A 121 3.01 18.00 19.40
N GLU A 122 3.33 18.72 20.48
CA GLU A 122 4.39 19.75 20.56
C GLU A 122 5.77 19.13 20.25
N GLU A 123 6.00 18.70 19.01
CA GLU A 123 7.34 18.60 18.47
C GLU A 123 7.80 20.04 18.29
N PHE A 124 8.85 20.41 19.02
CA PHE A 124 9.57 21.65 18.82
C PHE A 124 10.15 21.63 17.39
N GLU A 125 9.33 22.05 16.42
CA GLU A 125 9.82 22.37 15.08
C GLU A 125 10.90 23.43 15.25
N GLU A 126 12.11 23.14 14.77
CA GLU A 126 13.19 24.11 14.76
C GLU A 126 12.68 25.41 14.12
N PRO A 127 13.00 26.59 14.69
CA PRO A 127 12.49 27.85 14.19
C PRO A 127 12.87 28.01 12.71
N ASP A 128 11.86 28.20 11.86
CA ASP A 128 12.02 28.29 10.41
C ASP A 128 13.11 29.31 10.02
N PRO A 129 14.21 28.87 9.38
CA PRO A 129 15.35 29.73 9.13
C PRO A 129 15.04 30.82 8.10
N TRP A 130 15.60 32.01 8.34
CA TRP A 130 15.60 33.09 7.36
C TRP A 130 16.55 32.74 6.22
N VAL A 131 16.05 32.77 4.99
CA VAL A 131 16.80 32.50 3.77
C VAL A 131 16.69 33.71 2.85
N GLU A 132 17.82 34.09 2.25
CA GLU A 132 17.86 35.07 1.17
C GLU A 132 17.37 34.42 -0.12
N TYR A 133 16.33 34.99 -0.72
CA TYR A 133 15.81 34.56 -2.02
C TYR A 133 15.76 35.75 -2.97
N ASP A 134 15.92 35.46 -4.26
CA ASP A 134 15.73 36.46 -5.30
C ASP A 134 14.26 36.53 -5.67
N ASP A 135 13.66 37.71 -5.44
CA ASP A 135 12.31 38.06 -5.86
C ASP A 135 12.15 37.98 -7.38
N GLU A 136 10.92 37.98 -7.88
CA GLU A 136 10.61 37.94 -9.33
C GLU A 136 11.26 39.10 -10.12
N PHE A 137 11.60 40.18 -9.41
CA PHE A 137 12.29 41.36 -9.94
C PHE A 137 13.83 41.30 -9.80
N GLY A 138 14.39 40.16 -9.40
CA GLY A 138 15.85 39.95 -9.24
C GLY A 138 16.47 40.74 -8.07
N ARG A 139 15.67 41.10 -7.06
CA ARG A 139 16.13 41.77 -5.84
C ARG A 139 16.24 40.75 -4.73
N SER A 140 17.36 40.72 -4.02
CA SER A 140 17.55 39.81 -2.90
C SER A 140 16.75 40.28 -1.68
N ARG A 141 15.88 39.40 -1.16
CA ARG A 141 15.00 39.64 -0.01
C ARG A 141 15.17 38.52 1.01
N MET A 142 14.99 38.83 2.29
CA MET A 142 14.99 37.82 3.36
C MET A 142 13.55 37.42 3.68
N ALA A 143 13.25 36.12 3.57
CA ALA A 143 11.96 35.54 3.96
C ALA A 143 12.20 34.20 4.67
N ARG A 144 11.15 33.66 5.30
CA ARG A 144 11.21 32.32 5.90
C ARG A 144 11.24 31.25 4.81
N LYS A 145 11.90 30.11 5.08
CA LYS A 145 12.03 29.04 4.07
C LYS A 145 10.67 28.47 3.68
N SER A 146 9.75 28.28 4.64
CA SER A 146 8.39 27.81 4.34
C SER A 146 7.62 28.80 3.45
N GLU A 147 7.73 30.09 3.72
CA GLU A 147 7.08 31.15 2.94
C GLU A 147 7.61 31.22 1.50
N ILE A 148 8.92 31.00 1.31
CA ILE A 148 9.53 30.92 -0.02
C ILE A 148 8.97 29.71 -0.80
N GLU A 149 8.78 28.57 -0.15
CA GLU A 149 8.24 27.38 -0.78
C GLU A 149 6.76 27.56 -1.17
N THR A 150 5.96 28.22 -0.32
CA THR A 150 4.58 28.57 -0.66
C THR A 150 4.52 29.54 -1.84
N MET A 151 5.33 30.61 -1.84
CA MET A 151 5.39 31.60 -2.93
C MET A 151 5.79 30.94 -4.25
N LYS A 152 6.78 30.03 -4.24
CA LYS A 152 7.16 29.24 -5.42
C LYS A 152 6.02 28.33 -5.90
N SER A 153 5.31 27.68 -4.98
CA SER A 153 4.20 26.81 -5.32
C SER A 153 3.05 27.57 -5.96
N ASP A 154 2.77 28.79 -5.50
CA ASP A 154 1.69 29.62 -6.04
C ASP A 154 2.08 30.19 -7.41
N SER A 155 3.34 30.63 -7.59
CA SER A 155 3.88 31.02 -8.89
C SER A 155 3.80 29.87 -9.92
N LEU A 156 4.11 28.63 -9.51
CA LEU A 156 3.97 27.44 -10.37
C LEU A 156 2.51 27.14 -10.73
N LYS A 157 1.56 27.31 -9.79
CA LYS A 157 0.12 27.13 -10.07
C LYS A 157 -0.37 28.18 -11.07
N GLU A 158 -0.03 29.44 -10.86
CA GLU A 158 -0.38 30.54 -11.78
C GLU A 158 0.20 30.30 -13.18
N SER A 159 1.46 29.84 -13.26
CA SER A 159 2.09 29.54 -14.55
C SER A 159 1.35 28.46 -15.33
N ASN A 160 0.79 27.46 -14.66
CA ASN A 160 0.01 26.40 -15.27
C ASN A 160 -1.43 26.84 -15.61
N GLU A 161 -2.02 27.72 -14.81
CA GLU A 161 -3.36 28.27 -15.03
C GLU A 161 -3.40 29.23 -16.23
N LEU A 162 -2.30 29.93 -16.52
CA LEU A 162 -2.15 30.78 -17.70
C LEU A 162 -1.95 30.01 -19.01
N LEU A 163 -1.74 28.69 -18.96
CA LEU A 163 -1.64 27.86 -20.15
C LEU A 163 -3.03 27.55 -20.70
N SER A 164 -3.17 27.59 -22.04
CA SER A 164 -4.37 27.08 -22.69
C SER A 164 -4.62 25.62 -22.30
N LYS A 165 -5.88 25.19 -22.26
CA LYS A 165 -6.25 23.83 -21.89
C LYS A 165 -5.53 22.77 -22.75
N ASP A 166 -5.37 23.05 -24.04
CA ASP A 166 -4.67 22.17 -24.97
C ASP A 166 -3.17 22.02 -24.63
N MET A 167 -2.55 23.10 -24.15
CA MET A 167 -1.14 23.09 -23.76
C MET A 167 -0.92 22.32 -22.45
N GLN A 168 -1.86 22.40 -21.51
CA GLN A 168 -1.84 21.59 -20.28
C GLN A 168 -1.89 20.10 -20.60
N VAL A 169 -2.79 19.69 -21.51
CA VAL A 169 -2.90 18.29 -21.96
C VAL A 169 -1.62 17.80 -22.63
N GLU A 170 -0.98 18.65 -23.45
CA GLU A 170 0.28 18.30 -24.11
C GLU A 170 1.46 18.16 -23.13
N LEU A 171 1.50 18.98 -22.07
CA LEU A 171 2.48 18.87 -20.98
C LEU A 171 2.29 17.59 -20.18
N GLU A 172 1.05 17.24 -19.83
CA GLU A 172 0.72 15.98 -19.16
C GLU A 172 1.13 14.78 -20.01
N ARG A 173 0.83 14.82 -21.32
CA ARG A 173 1.27 13.80 -22.29
C ARG A 173 2.79 13.65 -22.29
N ARG A 174 3.54 14.76 -22.36
CA ARG A 174 5.01 14.73 -22.30
C ARG A 174 5.54 14.14 -21.00
N ASN A 175 4.95 14.50 -19.87
CA ASN A 175 5.36 13.99 -18.57
C ASN A 175 5.12 12.48 -18.49
N TRP A 176 3.97 12.00 -18.95
CA TRP A 176 3.68 10.57 -19.04
C TRP A 176 4.64 9.84 -19.97
N GLU A 177 4.98 10.41 -21.13
CA GLU A 177 5.96 9.82 -22.04
C GLU A 177 7.35 9.74 -21.42
N ALA A 178 7.78 10.81 -20.73
CA ALA A 178 9.06 10.85 -20.05
C ALA A 178 9.13 9.85 -18.90
N GLU A 179 8.06 9.76 -18.10
CA GLU A 179 7.94 8.80 -17.00
C GLU A 179 7.95 7.37 -17.54
N ALA A 180 7.12 7.05 -18.53
CA ALA A 180 7.09 5.74 -19.16
C ALA A 180 8.45 5.36 -19.78
N LEU A 181 9.13 6.29 -20.45
CA LEU A 181 10.49 6.07 -20.93
C LEU A 181 11.46 5.81 -19.78
N SER A 182 11.38 6.59 -18.70
CA SER A 182 12.25 6.40 -17.53
C SER A 182 11.99 5.07 -16.83
N GLU A 183 10.74 4.61 -16.76
CA GLU A 183 10.40 3.30 -16.23
C GLU A 183 10.96 2.21 -17.13
N ILE A 184 10.82 2.33 -18.45
CA ILE A 184 11.40 1.37 -19.41
C ILE A 184 12.93 1.32 -19.30
N THR A 185 13.60 2.47 -19.13
CA THR A 185 15.07 2.50 -19.02
C THR A 185 15.58 2.03 -17.66
N ASN A 186 14.88 2.38 -16.58
CA ASN A 186 15.34 2.13 -15.21
C ASN A 186 14.85 0.78 -14.67
N SER A 187 13.73 0.26 -15.17
CA SER A 187 13.25 -1.06 -14.76
C SER A 187 13.98 -2.16 -15.54
N SER A 188 14.97 -2.78 -14.91
CA SER A 188 15.43 -4.14 -15.27
C SER A 188 14.39 -5.21 -14.87
N SER A 189 13.10 -4.82 -14.79
CA SER A 189 12.01 -5.71 -14.41
C SER A 189 11.53 -6.44 -15.66
N HIS A 190 12.28 -7.47 -16.04
CA HIS A 190 11.90 -8.33 -17.14
C HIS A 190 10.72 -9.24 -16.75
N TYR A 191 9.91 -9.62 -17.75
CA TYR A 191 8.83 -10.58 -17.58
C TYR A 191 9.34 -11.89 -16.94
N ASP A 192 8.72 -12.31 -15.84
CA ASP A 192 9.00 -13.58 -15.18
C ASP A 192 7.99 -14.66 -15.59
N ASP A 193 8.50 -15.63 -16.33
CA ASP A 193 7.75 -16.75 -16.86
C ASP A 193 7.04 -17.60 -15.79
N LYS A 194 7.57 -17.62 -14.57
CA LYS A 194 7.04 -18.41 -13.46
C LYS A 194 5.70 -17.88 -12.93
N LEU A 195 5.42 -16.60 -13.15
CA LEU A 195 4.19 -15.95 -12.71
C LEU A 195 3.04 -16.15 -13.72
N ASP A 196 3.34 -16.57 -14.95
CA ASP A 196 2.33 -16.79 -15.97
C ASP A 196 1.78 -18.22 -15.94
N LEU A 197 0.50 -18.32 -15.63
CA LEU A 197 -0.27 -19.56 -15.51
C LEU A 197 -0.84 -20.04 -16.86
N ARG A 198 -0.70 -19.27 -17.94
CA ARG A 198 -1.25 -19.63 -19.26
C ARG A 198 -0.42 -20.74 -19.92
N ASN A 199 -1.09 -21.57 -20.72
CA ASN A 199 -0.43 -22.61 -21.51
C ASN A 199 0.44 -21.97 -22.61
N LYS A 200 1.75 -22.22 -22.54
CA LYS A 200 2.73 -21.74 -23.53
C LYS A 200 2.76 -22.69 -24.72
N GLY A 201 2.73 -22.14 -25.92
CA GLY A 201 2.70 -22.92 -27.17
C GLY A 201 4.04 -23.61 -27.49
N VAL A 202 4.03 -24.43 -28.55
CA VAL A 202 5.24 -25.04 -29.10
C VAL A 202 6.11 -23.93 -29.70
N GLY A 203 7.37 -23.83 -29.25
CA GLY A 203 8.28 -22.74 -29.62
C GLY A 203 8.48 -21.68 -28.54
N PHE A 204 7.93 -21.87 -27.34
CA PHE A 204 8.24 -21.01 -26.20
C PHE A 204 9.72 -21.13 -25.78
N TYR A 205 10.44 -20.00 -25.75
CA TYR A 205 11.83 -19.93 -25.31
C TYR A 205 11.93 -19.18 -23.98
N ARG A 206 12.49 -19.84 -22.95
CA ARG A 206 12.65 -19.26 -21.62
C ARG A 206 14.02 -18.62 -21.45
N PHE A 207 14.04 -17.29 -21.32
CA PHE A 207 15.27 -16.56 -21.00
C PHE A 207 15.73 -16.81 -19.55
N SER A 208 17.04 -16.73 -19.34
CA SER A 208 17.65 -16.66 -18.00
C SER A 208 17.16 -15.42 -17.25
N GLN A 209 17.13 -15.50 -15.91
CA GLN A 209 16.86 -14.33 -15.05
C GLN A 209 18.09 -13.46 -14.80
N ASP A 210 19.28 -14.00 -15.06
CA ASP A 210 20.53 -13.28 -14.97
C ASP A 210 20.77 -12.44 -16.25
N GLU A 211 21.13 -11.16 -16.08
CA GLU A 211 21.16 -10.16 -17.15
C GLU A 211 22.19 -10.49 -18.23
N GLU A 212 23.39 -10.92 -17.84
CA GLU A 212 24.45 -11.24 -18.79
C GLU A 212 24.08 -12.44 -19.67
N THR A 213 23.55 -13.50 -19.03
CA THR A 213 23.15 -14.71 -19.74
C THR A 213 21.92 -14.47 -20.61
N ARG A 214 20.95 -13.67 -20.15
CA ARG A 214 19.80 -13.24 -20.95
C ARG A 214 20.24 -12.45 -22.19
N LYS A 215 21.16 -11.50 -22.04
CA LYS A 215 21.66 -10.69 -23.16
C LYS A 215 22.33 -11.55 -24.24
N ARG A 216 23.20 -12.50 -23.84
CA ARG A 216 23.81 -13.47 -24.78
C ARG A 216 22.77 -14.32 -25.49
N GLN A 217 21.72 -14.75 -24.78
CA GLN A 217 20.62 -15.51 -25.37
C GLN A 217 19.84 -14.68 -26.39
N GLN A 218 19.57 -13.40 -26.10
CA GLN A 218 18.92 -12.48 -27.04
C GLN A 218 19.78 -12.26 -28.29
N GLU A 219 21.07 -11.97 -28.14
CA GLU A 219 21.99 -11.78 -29.26
C GLU A 219 22.07 -13.03 -30.15
N ASN A 220 22.11 -14.22 -29.57
CA ASN A 220 22.09 -15.47 -30.34
C ASN A 220 20.76 -15.67 -31.08
N LEU A 221 19.64 -15.32 -30.44
CA LEU A 221 18.33 -15.41 -31.07
C LEU A 221 18.20 -14.44 -32.25
N ASP A 222 18.73 -13.23 -32.11
CA ASP A 222 18.73 -12.23 -33.19
C ASP A 222 19.62 -12.66 -34.36
N LYS A 223 20.76 -13.31 -34.09
CA LYS A 223 21.59 -13.93 -35.15
C LYS A 223 20.83 -15.02 -35.90
N LEU A 224 20.15 -15.92 -35.17
CA LEU A 224 19.33 -16.96 -35.79
C LEU A 224 18.21 -16.38 -36.64
N ARG A 225 17.57 -15.29 -36.18
CA ARG A 225 16.55 -14.58 -36.96
C ARG A 225 17.13 -13.98 -38.24
N ALA A 226 18.32 -13.37 -38.15
CA ALA A 226 18.99 -12.78 -39.31
C ALA A 226 19.51 -13.81 -40.33
N GLU A 227 19.72 -15.06 -39.92
CA GLU A 227 20.15 -16.15 -40.82
C GLU A 227 18.96 -16.83 -41.53
N VAL A 228 17.78 -16.83 -40.89
CA VAL A 228 16.57 -17.50 -41.41
C VAL A 228 15.77 -16.60 -42.38
N PHE A 229 16.05 -15.29 -42.41
CA PHE A 229 15.48 -14.32 -43.36
C PHE A 229 16.50 -13.90 -44.41
#